data_AF-A0A7X8J0X2-F1
#
_entry.id   AF-A0A7X8J0X2-F1
#
_cell.length_a   1.000
_cell.length_b   1.000
_cell.length_c   1.000
_cell.angle_alpha   90.00
_cell.angle_beta   90.00
_cell.angle_gamma   90.00
#
_symmetry.space_group_name_H-M   'P 1'
#
loop_
_entity.id
_entity.type
_entity.pdbx_description
1 polymer ?
#
loop_
_entity_poly.entity_id
_entity_poly.type
_entity_poly.pdbx_seq_one_letter_code
_entity_poly.pdbx_strand_id
1 'polypeptide(L)'
;MEAFFVSIILIGILVVCFALVWMVIEKKRAMDYRLEIDERRYELMQIIEDADQLLTEMNNFSSYIVDQMEEKQQSIEFSLHKAEQRIEQLFDNMYIKPVHVPEMLDVTKEIKEQTEKIINNKEIKNEVNSEIEENIEIEESILSSRKKGKLIPFDERKREVIKLHKKGISSTEIAKMFDMGKGEIELISRMCQ
;
A
#
# COMPACT_ATOMS: atom_id res chain seq x y z
N MET A 1 -86.00 19.03 -14.64
CA MET A 1 -84.99 19.53 -15.61
C MET A 1 -83.88 20.30 -14.91
N GLU A 2 -84.19 21.25 -14.03
CA GLU A 2 -83.17 22.07 -13.33
C GLU A 2 -82.15 21.26 -12.50
N ALA A 3 -82.59 20.23 -11.78
CA ALA A 3 -81.70 19.38 -10.99
C ALA A 3 -80.60 18.69 -11.82
N PHE A 4 -80.87 18.35 -13.09
CA PHE A 4 -79.87 17.76 -13.97
C PHE A 4 -78.78 18.77 -14.36
N PHE A 5 -79.15 20.02 -14.69
CA PHE A 5 -78.18 21.07 -14.98
C PHE A 5 -77.28 21.39 -13.79
N VAL A 6 -77.84 21.45 -12.57
CA VAL A 6 -77.06 21.67 -11.34
C VAL A 6 -76.02 20.56 -11.14
N SER A 7 -76.38 19.30 -11.37
CA SER A 7 -75.44 18.18 -11.25
C SER A 7 -74.30 18.22 -12.26
N ILE A 8 -74.57 18.63 -13.51
CA ILE A 8 -73.56 18.79 -14.57
C ILE A 8 -72.60 19.95 -14.26
N ILE A 9 -73.10 21.04 -13.70
CA ILE A 9 -72.24 22.16 -13.28
C ILE A 9 -71.34 21.73 -12.12
N LEU A 10 -71.88 20.99 -11.14
CA LEU A 10 -71.12 20.50 -9.99
C LEU A 10 -70.00 19.54 -10.41
N ILE A 11 -70.28 18.60 -11.34
CA ILE A 11 -69.24 17.69 -11.83
C ILE A 11 -68.16 18.45 -12.61
N GLY A 12 -68.54 19.45 -13.40
CA GLY A 12 -67.60 20.32 -14.12
C GLY A 12 -66.65 21.04 -13.16
N ILE A 13 -67.19 21.61 -12.08
CA ILE A 13 -66.39 22.28 -11.04
C ILE A 13 -65.44 21.28 -10.37
N LEU A 14 -65.90 20.07 -10.04
CA LEU A 14 -65.04 19.04 -9.45
C LEU A 14 -63.87 18.63 -10.36
N VAL A 15 -64.11 18.47 -11.66
CA VAL A 15 -63.04 18.14 -12.62
C VAL A 15 -62.01 19.27 -12.72
N VAL A 16 -62.45 20.53 -12.75
CA VAL A 16 -61.55 21.68 -12.75
C VAL A 16 -60.75 21.76 -11.46
N CYS A 17 -61.39 21.57 -10.30
CA CYS A 17 -60.70 21.52 -9.01
C CYS A 17 -59.65 20.41 -8.96
N PHE A 18 -59.98 19.21 -9.46
CA PHE A 18 -59.04 18.09 -9.53
C PHE A 18 -57.84 18.40 -10.42
N ALA A 19 -58.06 19.01 -11.59
CA ALA A 19 -57.00 19.43 -12.48
C ALA A 19 -56.05 20.47 -11.84
N LEU A 20 -56.60 21.45 -11.12
CA LEU A 20 -55.80 22.43 -10.39
C LEU A 20 -54.96 21.78 -9.28
N VAL A 21 -55.54 20.85 -8.51
CA VAL A 21 -54.81 20.10 -7.48
C VAL A 21 -53.67 19.29 -8.10
N TRP A 22 -53.94 18.61 -9.21
CA TRP A 22 -52.94 17.82 -9.92
C TRP A 22 -51.77 18.68 -10.43
N MET A 23 -52.07 19.86 -11.00
CA MET A 23 -51.07 20.81 -11.48
C MET A 23 -50.14 21.30 -10.35
N VAL A 24 -50.68 21.54 -9.16
CA VAL A 24 -49.87 21.98 -8.00
C VAL A 24 -48.95 20.86 -7.51
N ILE A 25 -49.43 19.62 -7.46
CA ILE A 25 -48.61 18.46 -7.08
C ILE A 25 -47.46 18.27 -8.06
N GLU A 26 -47.74 18.32 -9.35
CA GLU A 26 -46.72 18.16 -10.39
C GLU A 26 -45.68 19.28 -10.34
N LYS A 27 -46.11 20.54 -10.20
CA LYS A 27 -45.20 21.68 -10.07
C LYS A 27 -44.29 21.56 -8.86
N LYS A 28 -44.80 21.07 -7.73
CA LYS A 28 -44.00 20.83 -6.53
C LYS A 28 -42.96 19.72 -6.77
N ARG A 29 -43.39 18.58 -7.32
CA ARG A 29 -42.48 17.48 -7.66
C ARG A 29 -41.38 17.93 -8.61
N ALA A 30 -41.71 18.70 -9.64
CA ALA A 30 -40.73 19.21 -10.60
C ALA A 30 -39.67 20.13 -9.96
N MET A 31 -40.03 20.92 -8.94
CA MET A 31 -39.06 21.72 -8.18
C MET A 31 -38.15 20.85 -7.32
N ASP A 32 -38.71 19.87 -6.62
CA ASP A 32 -37.94 18.94 -5.78
C ASP A 32 -36.94 18.15 -6.64
N TYR A 33 -37.35 17.66 -7.82
CA TYR A 33 -36.45 16.98 -8.76
C TYR A 33 -35.31 17.86 -9.27
N ARG A 34 -35.57 19.14 -9.54
CA ARG A 34 -34.52 20.06 -9.99
C ARG A 34 -33.49 20.32 -8.89
N LEU A 35 -33.96 20.48 -7.65
CA LEU A 35 -33.08 20.68 -6.50
C LEU A 35 -32.17 19.47 -6.28
N GLU A 36 -32.73 18.26 -6.32
CA GLU A 36 -31.94 17.02 -6.18
C GLU A 36 -30.88 16.91 -7.28
N ILE A 37 -31.21 17.25 -8.53
CA ILE A 37 -30.24 17.21 -9.63
C ILE A 37 -29.11 18.23 -9.41
N ASP A 38 -29.44 19.45 -8.97
CA ASP A 38 -28.44 20.48 -8.71
C ASP A 38 -27.52 20.11 -7.53
N GLU A 39 -28.06 19.50 -6.48
CA GLU A 39 -27.29 18.97 -5.35
C GLU A 39 -26.31 17.87 -5.81
N ARG A 40 -26.79 16.89 -6.60
CA ARG A 40 -25.93 15.85 -7.19
C ARG A 40 -24.85 16.42 -8.09
N ARG A 41 -25.16 17.48 -8.85
CA ARG A 41 -24.19 18.16 -9.70
C ARG A 41 -23.11 18.84 -8.87
N TYR A 42 -23.49 19.46 -7.76
CA TYR A 42 -22.56 20.08 -6.83
C TYR A 42 -21.65 19.04 -6.15
N GLU A 43 -22.21 17.93 -5.68
CA GLU A 43 -21.43 16.81 -5.12
C GLU A 43 -20.38 16.30 -6.13
N LEU A 44 -20.77 16.09 -7.39
CA LEU A 44 -19.85 15.64 -8.44
C LEU A 44 -18.77 16.68 -8.75
N MET A 45 -19.12 17.96 -8.77
CA MET A 45 -18.15 19.04 -8.99
C MET A 45 -17.09 19.06 -7.89
N GLN A 46 -17.52 18.90 -6.63
CA GLN A 46 -16.61 18.86 -5.49
C GLN A 46 -15.67 17.66 -5.57
N ILE A 47 -16.18 16.47 -5.91
CA ILE A 47 -15.34 15.27 -6.06
C ILE A 47 -14.29 15.45 -7.17
N ILE A 48 -14.65 16.14 -8.26
CA ILE A 48 -13.71 16.45 -9.35
C ILE A 48 -12.64 17.43 -8.87
N GLU A 49 -13.02 18.47 -8.13
CA GLU A 49 -12.07 19.45 -7.58
C GLU A 49 -11.09 18.79 -6.60
N ASP A 50 -11.58 17.91 -5.73
CA ASP A 50 -10.74 17.12 -4.82
C ASP A 50 -9.78 16.19 -5.61
N ALA A 51 -10.25 15.60 -6.71
CA ALA A 51 -9.42 14.75 -7.57
C ALA A 51 -8.34 15.56 -8.32
N ASP A 52 -8.64 16.76 -8.78
CA ASP A 52 -7.68 17.67 -9.41
C ASP A 52 -6.62 18.15 -8.41
N GLN A 53 -7.03 18.44 -7.17
CA GLN A 53 -6.09 18.75 -6.10
C GLN A 53 -5.18 17.55 -5.80
N LEU A 54 -5.74 16.35 -5.69
CA LEU A 54 -4.97 15.12 -5.47
C LEU A 54 -3.96 14.88 -6.59
N LEU A 55 -4.33 15.09 -7.86
CA LEU A 55 -3.41 14.96 -8.99
C LEU A 55 -2.26 15.97 -8.89
N THR A 56 -2.55 17.19 -8.47
CA THR A 56 -1.54 18.24 -8.27
C THR A 56 -0.57 17.86 -7.16
N GLU A 57 -1.09 17.38 -6.03
CA GLU A 57 -0.27 16.92 -4.90
C GLU A 57 0.55 15.67 -5.25
N MET A 58 -0.03 14.74 -6.01
CA MET A 58 0.66 13.54 -6.48
C MET A 58 1.80 13.89 -7.45
N ASN A 59 1.58 14.86 -8.35
CA ASN A 59 2.62 15.33 -9.25
C ASN A 59 3.76 15.99 -8.46
N ASN A 60 3.43 16.81 -7.47
CA ASN A 60 4.41 17.43 -6.59
C ASN A 60 5.21 16.39 -5.79
N PHE A 61 4.54 15.37 -5.25
CA PHE A 61 5.21 14.26 -4.59
C PHE A 61 6.11 13.46 -5.54
N SER A 62 5.67 13.27 -6.79
CA SER A 62 6.48 12.60 -7.81
C SER A 62 7.77 13.38 -8.09
N SER A 63 7.70 14.70 -8.24
CA SER A 63 8.90 15.56 -8.37
C SER A 63 9.81 15.43 -7.15
N TYR A 64 9.25 15.49 -5.93
CA TYR A 64 10.03 15.34 -4.70
C TYR A 64 10.76 13.99 -4.60
N ILE A 65 10.10 12.90 -4.99
CA ILE A 65 10.73 11.57 -5.00
C ILE A 65 11.85 11.48 -6.03
N VAL A 66 11.68 12.10 -7.20
CA VAL A 66 12.74 12.17 -8.22
C VAL A 66 13.95 12.95 -7.68
N ASP A 67 13.74 14.11 -7.08
CA ASP A 67 14.82 14.92 -6.50
C ASP A 67 15.58 14.16 -5.41
N GLN A 68 14.84 13.50 -4.50
CA GLN A 68 15.44 12.66 -3.47
C GLN A 68 16.18 11.45 -4.04
N MET A 69 15.67 10.84 -5.11
CA MET A 69 16.33 9.73 -5.77
C MET A 69 17.63 10.19 -6.44
N GLU A 70 17.63 11.36 -7.07
CA GLU A 70 18.82 11.96 -7.68
C GLU A 70 19.88 12.30 -6.63
N GLU A 71 19.50 12.92 -5.51
CA GLU A 71 20.41 13.20 -4.40
C GLU A 71 21.01 11.90 -3.83
N LYS A 72 20.20 10.86 -3.62
CA LYS A 72 20.66 9.54 -3.18
C LYS A 72 21.62 8.92 -4.20
N GLN A 73 21.31 9.00 -5.49
CA GLN A 73 22.16 8.47 -6.56
C GLN A 73 23.53 9.16 -6.56
N GLN A 74 23.57 10.48 -6.45
CA GLN A 74 24.83 11.23 -6.34
C GLN A 74 25.61 10.85 -5.08
N SER A 75 24.94 10.67 -3.93
CA SER A 75 25.60 10.25 -2.69
C SER A 75 26.20 8.84 -2.79
N ILE A 76 25.53 7.94 -3.50
CA ILE A 76 26.01 6.58 -3.78
C ILE A 76 27.20 6.62 -4.72
N GLU A 77 27.11 7.38 -5.81
CA GLU A 77 28.19 7.56 -6.77
C GLU A 77 29.45 8.13 -6.09
N PHE A 78 29.29 9.15 -5.25
CA PHE A 78 30.39 9.71 -4.46
C PHE A 78 31.01 8.66 -3.52
N SER A 79 30.18 7.85 -2.87
CA SER A 79 30.65 6.78 -1.97
C SER A 79 31.36 5.66 -2.74
N LEU A 80 30.88 5.33 -3.95
CA LEU A 80 31.46 4.34 -4.85
C LEU A 80 32.83 4.82 -5.36
N HIS A 81 32.92 6.05 -5.89
CA HIS A 81 34.17 6.63 -6.36
C HIS A 81 35.21 6.72 -5.23
N LYS A 82 34.78 7.04 -4.00
CA LYS A 82 35.66 7.04 -2.83
C LYS A 82 36.13 5.62 -2.46
N ALA A 83 35.28 4.60 -2.64
CA ALA A 83 35.67 3.21 -2.42
C ALA A 83 36.66 2.74 -3.48
N GLU A 84 36.42 3.05 -4.76
CA GLU A 84 37.35 2.78 -5.86
C GLU A 84 38.70 3.47 -5.63
N GLN A 85 38.70 4.75 -5.27
CA GLN A 85 39.93 5.48 -4.96
C GLN A 85 40.70 4.86 -3.79
N ARG A 86 40.00 4.35 -2.75
CA ARG A 86 40.63 3.63 -1.64
C ARG A 86 41.20 2.29 -2.09
N ILE A 87 40.51 1.56 -2.96
CA ILE A 87 40.98 0.31 -3.54
C ILE A 87 42.26 0.58 -4.36
N GLU A 88 42.24 1.61 -5.21
CA GLU A 88 43.38 2.01 -6.02
C GLU A 88 44.57 2.44 -5.14
N GLN A 89 44.34 3.25 -4.10
CA GLN A 89 45.39 3.62 -3.12
C GLN A 89 45.97 2.41 -2.38
N LEU A 90 45.17 1.37 -2.11
CA LEU A 90 45.67 0.13 -1.51
C LEU A 90 46.51 -0.69 -2.50
N PHE A 91 46.15 -0.69 -3.79
CA PHE A 91 46.95 -1.31 -4.85
C PHE A 91 48.25 -0.54 -5.14
N ASP A 92 48.22 0.79 -5.13
CA ASP A 92 49.39 1.65 -5.33
C ASP A 92 50.36 1.59 -4.13
N ASN A 93 49.83 1.47 -2.91
CA ASN A 93 50.66 1.19 -1.72
C ASN A 93 51.24 -0.24 -1.70
N MET A 94 50.81 -1.11 -2.62
CA MET A 94 51.41 -2.41 -2.93
C MET A 94 52.25 -2.35 -4.22
N TYR A 95 53.11 -1.33 -4.37
CA TYR A 95 54.20 -1.31 -5.36
C TYR A 95 55.20 -2.47 -5.12
N ILE A 96 54.79 -3.69 -5.44
CA ILE A 96 55.67 -4.81 -5.72
C ILE A 96 55.89 -4.79 -7.24
N LYS A 97 57.09 -4.33 -7.60
CA LYS A 97 57.82 -4.47 -8.86
C LYS A 97 57.17 -5.41 -9.91
N PRO A 98 56.95 -4.97 -11.17
CA PRO A 98 56.37 -5.83 -12.19
C PRO A 98 57.35 -6.93 -12.57
N VAL A 99 57.04 -8.17 -12.20
CA VAL A 99 57.67 -9.36 -12.77
C VAL A 99 56.87 -9.77 -13.99
N HIS A 100 57.52 -9.68 -15.15
CA HIS A 100 57.04 -10.13 -16.45
C HIS A 100 56.85 -11.66 -16.50
N VAL A 101 56.14 -12.09 -17.56
CA VAL A 101 56.14 -13.41 -18.24
C VAL A 101 54.99 -14.37 -17.83
N PRO A 102 54.29 -15.07 -18.76
CA PRO A 102 53.66 -14.66 -20.02
C PRO A 102 52.19 -15.17 -20.14
N GLU A 103 51.47 -14.70 -21.16
CA GLU A 103 50.26 -15.30 -21.73
C GLU A 103 50.33 -16.85 -21.87
N MET A 104 49.37 -17.62 -21.30
CA MET A 104 48.86 -18.90 -21.85
C MET A 104 47.49 -19.31 -21.22
N LEU A 105 46.47 -19.28 -22.07
CA LEU A 105 45.55 -20.40 -22.39
C LEU A 105 44.66 -21.09 -21.31
N ASP A 106 43.36 -20.86 -21.44
CA ASP A 106 42.21 -21.81 -21.33
C ASP A 106 42.13 -22.77 -20.12
N VAL A 107 41.55 -22.29 -19.00
CA VAL A 107 41.00 -23.15 -17.93
C VAL A 107 39.49 -22.96 -17.83
N THR A 108 38.79 -23.10 -18.96
CA THR A 108 37.32 -23.06 -19.00
C THR A 108 36.68 -24.45 -19.07
N LYS A 109 37.48 -25.53 -18.94
CA LYS A 109 37.03 -26.91 -19.18
C LYS A 109 36.93 -27.83 -17.97
N GLU A 110 37.32 -27.42 -16.76
CA GLU A 110 37.25 -28.32 -15.59
C GLU A 110 36.09 -28.05 -14.61
N ILE A 111 35.33 -26.94 -14.75
CA ILE A 111 34.25 -26.62 -13.80
C ILE A 111 32.89 -27.22 -14.21
N LYS A 112 32.73 -27.67 -15.46
CA LYS A 112 31.45 -28.21 -15.95
C LYS A 112 31.11 -29.63 -15.47
N GLU A 113 32.03 -30.35 -14.83
CA GLU A 113 31.81 -31.74 -14.43
C GLU A 113 31.53 -31.91 -12.92
N GLN A 114 31.62 -30.85 -12.11
CA GLN A 114 31.32 -30.90 -10.67
C GLN A 114 29.92 -30.38 -10.30
N THR A 115 29.19 -29.74 -11.23
CA THR A 115 27.88 -29.14 -10.95
C THR A 115 26.69 -30.10 -10.99
N GLU A 116 26.84 -31.35 -11.45
CA GLU A 116 25.72 -32.30 -11.51
C GLU A 116 25.54 -33.20 -10.28
N LYS A 117 26.43 -33.15 -9.27
CA LYS A 117 26.32 -33.99 -8.06
C LYS A 117 25.88 -33.27 -6.77
N ILE A 118 25.68 -31.96 -6.80
CA ILE A 118 25.34 -31.18 -5.59
C ILE A 118 23.81 -31.04 -5.39
N ILE A 119 22.98 -31.45 -6.35
CA ILE A 119 21.51 -31.30 -6.26
C ILE A 119 20.83 -32.33 -5.32
N ASN A 120 21.54 -33.35 -4.83
CA ASN A 120 20.87 -34.53 -4.24
C ASN A 120 21.22 -34.90 -2.80
N ASN A 121 21.65 -33.97 -1.94
CA ASN A 121 21.63 -34.26 -0.50
C ASN A 121 21.01 -33.13 0.34
N LYS A 122 19.77 -33.43 0.72
CA LYS A 122 19.06 -32.95 1.90
C LYS A 122 19.94 -33.21 3.14
N GLU A 123 19.85 -32.30 4.12
CA GLU A 123 20.48 -32.32 5.45
C GLU A 123 21.85 -31.63 5.52
N ILE A 124 21.84 -30.40 6.06
CA ILE A 124 22.76 -29.83 7.08
C ILE A 124 22.35 -28.34 7.21
N LYS A 125 21.51 -28.02 8.20
CA LYS A 125 21.20 -26.64 8.63
C LYS A 125 20.74 -26.55 10.09
N ASN A 126 21.22 -27.45 10.95
CA ASN A 126 20.78 -27.57 12.34
C ASN A 126 21.85 -27.24 13.40
N GLU A 127 22.95 -26.55 13.06
CA GLU A 127 24.05 -26.38 14.04
C GLU A 127 24.59 -24.94 14.18
N VAL A 128 23.81 -23.92 13.81
CA VAL A 128 24.19 -22.50 14.04
C VAL A 128 23.13 -21.70 14.81
N ASN A 129 22.00 -22.30 15.17
CA ASN A 129 20.89 -21.58 15.82
C ASN A 129 20.93 -21.53 17.36
N SER A 130 21.91 -22.17 18.03
CA SER A 130 21.87 -22.32 19.50
C SER A 130 22.61 -21.24 20.31
N GLU A 131 23.30 -20.28 19.69
CA GLU A 131 24.14 -19.31 20.43
C GLU A 131 23.62 -17.86 20.41
N ILE A 132 22.53 -17.56 19.69
CA ILE A 132 22.02 -16.18 19.55
C ILE A 132 20.80 -15.92 20.45
N GLU A 133 20.15 -16.94 21.01
CA GLU A 133 18.89 -16.81 21.75
C GLU A 133 19.01 -16.23 23.17
N GLU A 134 20.19 -16.20 23.80
CA GLU A 134 20.30 -15.75 25.22
C GLU A 134 20.55 -14.24 25.42
N ASN A 135 21.00 -13.50 24.39
CA ASN A 135 21.41 -12.10 24.57
C ASN A 135 20.35 -11.04 24.19
N ILE A 136 19.18 -11.43 23.67
CA ILE A 136 18.14 -10.47 23.22
C ILE A 136 17.06 -10.25 24.29
N GLU A 137 16.88 -11.18 25.24
CA GLU A 137 15.81 -11.12 26.24
C GLU A 137 15.97 -10.02 27.31
N ILE A 138 17.16 -9.43 27.46
CA ILE A 138 17.44 -8.49 28.56
C ILE A 138 17.00 -7.06 28.26
N GLU A 139 16.94 -6.62 26.98
CA GLU A 139 16.57 -5.23 26.65
C GLU A 139 15.06 -5.01 26.44
N GLU A 140 14.26 -6.06 26.24
CA GLU A 140 12.83 -5.94 25.88
C GLU A 140 11.91 -5.64 27.08
N SER A 141 12.41 -5.75 28.31
CA SER A 141 11.63 -5.50 29.53
C SER A 141 11.53 -4.01 29.93
N ILE A 142 12.36 -3.12 29.37
CA ILE A 142 12.43 -1.71 29.80
C ILE A 142 11.57 -0.79 28.91
N LEU A 143 11.15 -1.22 27.72
CA LEU A 143 10.45 -0.37 26.74
C LEU A 143 8.93 -0.60 26.65
N SER A 144 8.31 -1.28 27.61
CA SER A 144 6.84 -1.46 27.65
C SER A 144 6.09 -0.32 28.36
N SER A 145 6.78 0.75 28.77
CA SER A 145 6.15 1.85 29.50
C SER A 145 6.50 3.25 28.99
N ARG A 146 6.15 3.56 27.72
CA ARG A 146 5.86 4.97 27.37
C ARG A 146 5.02 5.09 26.09
N LYS A 147 3.76 5.43 26.33
CA LYS A 147 2.81 6.18 25.50
C LYS A 147 3.28 6.63 24.11
N LYS A 148 2.38 6.32 23.16
CA LYS A 148 2.01 7.06 21.95
C LYS A 148 3.07 7.18 20.85
N GLY A 149 2.71 6.61 19.70
CA GLY A 149 3.16 7.07 18.40
C GLY A 149 4.56 6.61 18.03
N LYS A 150 4.73 5.32 17.74
CA LYS A 150 5.80 4.88 16.85
C LYS A 150 5.23 3.93 15.80
N LEU A 151 5.44 4.30 14.55
CA LEU A 151 5.18 3.47 13.39
C LEU A 151 6.06 2.22 13.51
N ILE A 152 5.48 1.14 14.02
CA ILE A 152 6.03 -0.20 13.89
C ILE A 152 6.15 -0.47 12.37
N PRO A 153 7.32 -0.87 11.85
CA PRO A 153 7.47 -1.24 10.45
C PRO A 153 6.39 -2.25 10.04
N PHE A 154 5.80 -2.07 8.85
CA PHE A 154 4.72 -2.92 8.35
C PHE A 154 5.06 -4.43 8.40
N ASP A 155 6.34 -4.77 8.26
CA ASP A 155 6.85 -6.15 8.27
C ASP A 155 6.77 -6.83 9.65
N GLU A 156 6.96 -6.07 10.74
CA GLU A 156 6.93 -6.62 12.10
C GLU A 156 5.49 -6.97 12.52
N ARG A 157 4.53 -6.07 12.23
CA ARG A 157 3.10 -6.36 12.44
C ARG A 157 2.63 -7.55 11.61
N LYS A 158 3.06 -7.63 10.34
CA LYS A 158 2.73 -8.75 9.45
C LYS A 158 3.23 -10.08 10.02
N ARG A 159 4.46 -10.11 10.53
CA ARG A 159 5.05 -11.30 11.16
C ARG A 159 4.27 -11.74 12.40
N GLU A 160 3.83 -10.79 13.22
CA GLU A 160 3.08 -11.08 14.43
C GLU A 160 1.67 -11.60 14.13
N VAL A 161 0.98 -11.00 13.16
CA VAL A 161 -0.31 -11.50 12.64
C VAL A 161 -0.18 -12.94 12.15
N ILE A 162 0.88 -13.27 11.40
CA ILE A 162 1.14 -14.65 10.93
C ILE A 162 1.40 -15.59 12.10
N LYS A 163 2.16 -15.16 13.13
CA LYS A 163 2.44 -15.96 14.34
C LYS A 163 1.15 -16.31 15.08
N LEU A 164 0.24 -15.34 15.25
CA LEU A 164 -1.04 -15.55 15.95
C LEU A 164 -2.02 -16.40 15.12
N HIS A 165 -2.06 -16.19 13.80
CA HIS A 165 -2.85 -17.01 12.90
C HIS A 165 -2.38 -18.47 12.90
N LYS A 166 -1.05 -18.71 12.85
CA LYS A 166 -0.47 -20.06 12.98
C LYS A 166 -0.74 -20.72 14.34
N LYS A 167 -0.94 -19.92 15.40
CA LYS A 167 -1.38 -20.38 16.72
C LYS A 167 -2.88 -20.73 16.77
N GLY A 168 -3.63 -20.53 15.68
CA GLY A 168 -5.05 -20.86 15.58
C GLY A 168 -5.99 -19.78 16.13
N ILE A 169 -5.51 -18.57 16.36
CA ILE A 169 -6.33 -17.45 16.86
C ILE A 169 -7.22 -16.93 15.73
N SER A 170 -8.47 -16.59 16.06
CA SER A 170 -9.45 -16.13 15.07
C SER A 170 -9.04 -14.79 14.44
N SER A 171 -9.24 -14.63 13.13
CA SER A 171 -8.90 -13.39 12.40
C SER A 171 -9.59 -12.14 12.98
N THR A 172 -10.76 -12.32 13.60
CA THR A 172 -11.51 -11.27 14.30
C THR A 172 -10.86 -10.81 15.60
N GLU A 173 -10.18 -11.70 16.30
CA GLU A 173 -9.52 -11.41 17.56
C GLU A 173 -8.15 -10.75 17.32
N ILE A 174 -7.43 -11.20 16.29
CA ILE A 174 -6.22 -10.54 15.79
C ILE A 174 -6.54 -9.12 15.31
N ALA A 175 -7.64 -8.93 14.58
CA ALA A 175 -8.10 -7.60 14.15
C ALA A 175 -8.29 -6.62 15.33
N LYS A 176 -8.87 -7.09 16.44
CA LYS A 176 -9.05 -6.29 17.65
C LYS A 176 -7.73 -5.98 18.38
N MET A 177 -6.78 -6.91 18.36
CA MET A 177 -5.46 -6.72 19.00
C MET A 177 -4.57 -5.72 18.26
N PHE A 178 -4.64 -5.70 16.92
CA PHE A 178 -3.76 -4.88 16.08
C PHE A 178 -4.41 -3.63 15.50
N ASP A 179 -5.68 -3.36 15.84
CA ASP A 179 -6.50 -2.28 15.26
C ASP A 179 -6.48 -2.31 13.72
N MET A 180 -6.66 -3.51 13.17
CA MET A 180 -6.61 -3.81 11.74
C MET A 180 -7.95 -4.32 11.24
N GLY A 181 -8.24 -4.09 9.96
CA GLY A 181 -9.44 -4.63 9.34
C GLY A 181 -9.40 -6.16 9.28
N LYS A 182 -10.54 -6.84 9.52
CA LYS A 182 -10.64 -8.31 9.33
C LYS A 182 -10.16 -8.75 7.95
N GLY A 183 -10.47 -7.96 6.91
CA GLY A 183 -10.04 -8.20 5.54
C GLY A 183 -8.52 -8.09 5.35
N GLU A 184 -7.85 -7.18 6.06
CA GLU A 184 -6.40 -7.01 5.99
C GLU A 184 -5.67 -8.22 6.62
N ILE A 185 -6.16 -8.68 7.76
CA ILE A 185 -5.63 -9.88 8.43
C ILE A 185 -5.80 -11.12 7.55
N GLU A 186 -6.97 -11.28 6.93
CA GLU A 186 -7.25 -12.40 6.04
C GLU A 186 -6.37 -12.33 4.77
N LEU A 187 -6.14 -11.14 4.23
CA LEU A 187 -5.25 -10.93 3.10
C LEU A 187 -3.79 -11.30 3.46
N ILE A 188 -3.29 -10.83 4.60
CA ILE A 188 -1.95 -11.15 5.10
C ILE A 188 -1.78 -12.66 5.28
N SER A 189 -2.78 -13.33 5.84
CA SER A 189 -2.74 -14.78 6.02
C SER A 189 -2.72 -15.54 4.68
N ARG A 190 -3.50 -15.10 3.68
CA ARG A 190 -3.57 -15.75 2.36
C ARG A 190 -2.31 -15.54 1.53
N MET A 191 -1.67 -14.37 1.63
CA MET A 191 -0.44 -14.08 0.88
C MET A 191 0.80 -14.80 1.41
N CYS A 192 0.75 -15.33 2.64
CA CYS A 192 1.88 -16.00 3.30
C CYS A 192 1.68 -17.51 3.51
N GLN A 193 0.64 -18.09 2.90
CA GLN A 193 0.42 -19.53 2.83
C GLN A 193 1.06 -20.11 1.57
#